data_AF-A0A1V4HJ33-F1
#
_entry.id   AF-A0A1V4HJ33-F1
#
_cell.length_a   1.000
_cell.length_b   1.000
_cell.length_c   1.000
_cell.angle_alpha   90.00
_cell.angle_beta   90.00
_cell.angle_gamma   90.00
#
_symmetry.space_group_name_H-M   'P 1'
#
loop_
_entity.id
_entity.type
_entity.pdbx_description
1 polymer ?
#
loop_
_entity_poly.entity_id
_entity_poly.type
_entity_poly.pdbx_seq_one_letter_code
_entity_poly.pdbx_strand_id
1 'polypeptide(L)'
;MKLKAGLFIGIAVVVIAGGVLLAAKGKDAVSQAESRKQGVLEAEQKMVVYDKSKGTIVKINAAAGDSVKQGDILFHVKSADGAESDILSPENGVISRIMAKPDDQLAPGMPVAVVQKTGYYAELYVQEEEIHKLDVNKSVHVRFPYLKRSAQVDGVVASISAAPQFANLRMTRERGQADLSMFLVRIAVNSNTDLLPGMTAEVDLDEIAD
;
A
#
# COMPACT_ATOMS: atom_id res chain seq x y z
N MET A 1 42.42 -14.69 -41.53
CA MET A 1 42.18 -14.16 -40.17
C MET A 1 41.59 -12.73 -40.12
N LYS A 2 41.94 -11.81 -41.04
CA LYS A 2 41.50 -10.40 -40.98
C LYS A 2 39.98 -10.16 -41.14
N LEU A 3 39.27 -11.01 -41.89
CA LEU A 3 37.81 -10.87 -42.08
C LEU A 3 37.00 -11.11 -40.79
N LYS A 4 37.44 -12.06 -39.95
CA LYS A 4 36.77 -12.37 -38.68
C LYS A 4 36.95 -11.24 -37.66
N ALA A 5 38.12 -10.59 -37.65
CA ALA A 5 38.39 -9.44 -36.77
C ALA A 5 37.49 -8.24 -37.10
N GLY A 6 37.25 -7.94 -38.38
CA GLY A 6 36.33 -6.87 -38.79
C GLY A 6 34.87 -7.12 -38.36
N LEU A 7 34.43 -8.38 -38.39
CA LEU A 7 33.10 -8.77 -37.92
C LEU A 7 32.92 -8.56 -36.41
N PHE A 8 33.92 -8.94 -35.59
CA PHE A 8 33.87 -8.73 -34.14
C PHE A 8 33.90 -7.25 -33.76
N ILE A 9 34.69 -6.43 -34.46
CA ILE A 9 34.73 -4.98 -34.25
C ILE A 9 33.37 -4.35 -34.61
N GLY A 10 32.74 -4.79 -35.71
CA GLY A 10 31.40 -4.32 -36.09
C GLY A 10 30.34 -4.65 -35.04
N ILE A 11 30.34 -5.88 -34.51
CA ILE A 11 29.40 -6.29 -33.44
C ILE A 11 29.65 -5.46 -32.17
N ALA A 12 30.91 -5.25 -31.77
CA ALA A 12 31.25 -4.45 -30.60
C ALA A 12 30.74 -3.00 -30.72
N VAL A 13 30.91 -2.38 -31.88
CA VAL A 13 30.40 -1.02 -32.14
C VAL A 13 28.87 -0.97 -32.07
N VAL A 14 28.17 -1.97 -32.60
CA VAL A 14 26.70 -2.05 -32.53
C VAL A 14 26.21 -2.23 -31.10
N VAL A 15 26.86 -3.07 -30.29
CA VAL A 15 26.49 -3.28 -28.89
C VAL A 15 26.75 -2.02 -28.06
N ILE A 16 27.88 -1.33 -28.27
CA ILE A 16 28.20 -0.08 -27.58
C ILE A 16 27.22 1.02 -27.98
N ALA A 17 26.98 1.21 -29.29
CA ALA A 17 26.04 2.21 -29.78
C ALA A 17 24.61 1.91 -29.31
N GLY A 18 24.19 0.64 -29.31
CA GLY A 18 22.91 0.20 -28.78
C GLY A 18 22.76 0.44 -27.29
N GLY A 19 23.80 0.14 -26.50
CA GLY A 19 23.83 0.42 -25.06
C GLY A 19 23.73 1.91 -24.74
N VAL A 20 24.48 2.75 -25.46
CA VAL A 20 24.42 4.22 -25.32
C VAL A 20 23.05 4.76 -25.72
N LEU A 21 22.43 4.24 -26.79
CA LEU A 21 21.09 4.63 -27.21
C LEU A 21 20.00 4.24 -26.21
N LEU A 22 20.12 3.06 -25.58
CA LEU A 22 19.18 2.61 -24.55
C LEU A 22 19.30 3.47 -23.29
N ALA A 23 20.52 3.79 -22.86
CA ALA A 23 20.79 4.69 -21.74
C ALA A 23 20.26 6.11 -22.01
N ALA A 24 20.51 6.66 -23.20
CA ALA A 24 20.07 8.01 -23.56
C ALA A 24 18.53 8.14 -23.68
N LYS A 25 17.82 7.04 -23.94
CA LYS A 25 16.35 7.01 -23.98
C LYS A 25 15.70 6.56 -22.67
N GLY A 26 16.49 6.31 -21.61
CA GLY A 26 15.99 5.77 -20.33
C GLY A 26 15.32 4.39 -20.47
N LYS A 27 15.60 3.66 -21.56
CA LYS A 27 15.08 2.31 -21.82
C LYS A 27 15.99 1.22 -21.29
N ASP A 28 17.15 1.58 -20.74
CA ASP A 28 17.96 0.63 -20.01
C ASP A 28 17.24 0.16 -18.73
N ALA A 29 17.68 -0.98 -18.20
CA ALA A 29 17.03 -1.61 -17.06
C ALA A 29 17.19 -0.83 -15.76
N VAL A 30 18.19 0.05 -15.65
CA VAL A 30 18.46 0.82 -14.43
C VAL A 30 17.52 2.02 -14.39
N SER A 31 17.40 2.79 -15.47
CA SER A 31 16.46 3.91 -15.55
C SER A 31 15.00 3.46 -15.42
N GLN A 32 14.61 2.33 -16.03
CA GLN A 32 13.24 1.81 -15.85
C GLN A 32 12.96 1.32 -14.42
N ALA A 33 13.97 0.78 -13.72
CA ALA A 33 13.83 0.41 -12.31
C ALA A 33 13.81 1.64 -11.40
N GLU A 34 14.38 2.76 -11.85
CA GLU A 34 14.35 4.02 -11.12
C GLU A 34 12.99 4.70 -11.23
N SER A 35 12.35 4.75 -12.41
CA SER A 35 11.05 5.40 -12.56
C SER A 35 9.86 4.52 -12.16
N ARG A 36 9.94 3.20 -12.31
CA ARG A 36 8.90 2.28 -11.82
C ARG A 36 9.06 2.00 -10.34
N LYS A 37 8.20 2.60 -9.53
CA LYS A 37 8.11 2.33 -8.10
C LYS A 37 7.17 1.16 -7.86
N GLN A 38 7.59 0.25 -6.99
CA GLN A 38 6.81 -0.93 -6.62
C GLN A 38 6.45 -0.90 -5.14
N GLY A 39 5.26 -1.38 -4.83
CA GLY A 39 4.74 -1.52 -3.48
C GLY A 39 3.85 -2.76 -3.39
N VAL A 40 3.37 -3.03 -2.18
CA VAL A 40 2.39 -4.09 -1.94
C VAL A 40 1.04 -3.44 -1.74
N LEU A 41 0.02 -3.97 -2.40
CA LEU A 41 -1.36 -3.58 -2.18
C LEU A 41 -1.81 -4.15 -0.84
N GLU A 42 -2.21 -3.29 0.08
CA GLU A 42 -2.63 -3.65 1.42
C GLU A 42 -4.06 -3.20 1.68
N ALA A 43 -4.71 -3.88 2.63
CA ALA A 43 -5.99 -3.47 3.17
C ALA A 43 -5.80 -3.12 4.65
N GLU A 44 -6.32 -1.97 5.06
CA GLU A 44 -6.14 -1.51 6.43
C GLU A 44 -7.07 -2.31 7.35
N GLN A 45 -6.53 -2.81 8.46
CA GLN A 45 -7.32 -3.46 9.49
C GLN A 45 -7.42 -2.54 10.71
N LYS A 46 -8.64 -2.33 11.19
CA LYS A 46 -8.93 -1.54 12.38
C LYS A 46 -9.49 -2.45 13.46
N MET A 47 -8.83 -2.43 14.62
CA MET A 47 -9.28 -3.14 15.79
C MET A 47 -10.44 -2.38 16.43
N VAL A 48 -11.56 -3.06 16.64
CA VAL A 48 -12.71 -2.54 17.39
C VAL A 48 -12.43 -2.79 18.85
N VAL A 49 -12.31 -1.72 19.62
CA VAL A 49 -12.00 -1.73 21.04
C VAL A 49 -13.22 -1.26 21.81
N TYR A 50 -13.53 -1.94 22.90
CA TYR A 50 -14.54 -1.50 23.83
C TYR A 50 -13.94 -0.43 24.76
N ASP A 51 -14.55 0.75 24.82
CA ASP A 51 -14.02 1.93 25.52
C ASP A 51 -14.89 2.37 26.71
N LYS A 52 -15.98 1.67 26.98
CA LYS A 52 -16.93 1.98 28.06
C LYS A 52 -16.58 1.26 29.38
N SER A 53 -17.43 1.42 30.39
CA SER A 53 -17.29 0.77 31.71
C SER A 53 -17.39 -0.76 31.62
N LYS A 54 -16.99 -1.49 32.66
CA LYS A 54 -17.04 -2.96 32.64
C LYS A 54 -18.45 -3.47 32.33
N GLY A 55 -18.54 -4.42 31.40
CA GLY A 55 -19.81 -4.99 30.95
C GLY A 55 -19.66 -6.42 30.46
N THR A 56 -20.78 -7.04 30.09
CA THR A 56 -20.85 -8.40 29.56
C THR A 56 -21.53 -8.39 28.20
N ILE A 57 -21.00 -9.14 27.23
CA ILE A 57 -21.63 -9.26 25.91
C ILE A 57 -22.92 -10.04 26.04
N VAL A 58 -24.04 -9.39 25.68
CA VAL A 58 -25.37 -10.00 25.66
C VAL A 58 -25.64 -10.64 24.31
N LYS A 59 -25.20 -9.98 23.22
CA LYS A 59 -25.48 -10.44 21.86
C LYS A 59 -24.41 -9.98 20.89
N ILE A 60 -24.10 -10.85 19.95
CA ILE A 60 -23.25 -10.56 18.79
C ILE A 60 -24.17 -10.48 17.57
N ASN A 61 -24.14 -9.35 16.86
CA ASN A 61 -24.99 -9.11 15.70
C ASN A 61 -24.28 -9.36 14.37
N ALA A 62 -22.98 -9.66 14.39
CA ALA A 62 -22.18 -9.79 13.19
C ALA A 62 -21.19 -10.94 13.27
N ALA A 63 -20.88 -11.54 12.12
CA ALA A 63 -19.97 -12.68 11.99
C ALA A 63 -18.75 -12.32 11.12
N ALA A 64 -17.69 -13.13 11.23
CA ALA A 64 -16.54 -13.00 10.34
C ALA A 64 -16.96 -13.23 8.88
N GLY A 65 -16.56 -12.32 7.99
CA GLY A 65 -16.97 -12.29 6.59
C GLY A 65 -18.15 -11.37 6.29
N ASP A 66 -18.87 -10.87 7.31
CA ASP A 66 -19.98 -9.94 7.08
C ASP A 66 -19.47 -8.55 6.66
N SER A 67 -20.17 -7.95 5.70
CA SER A 67 -19.95 -6.56 5.30
C SER A 67 -20.69 -5.61 6.26
N VAL A 68 -19.99 -4.59 6.74
CA VAL A 68 -20.51 -3.62 7.71
C VAL A 68 -20.21 -2.19 7.26
N LYS A 69 -21.10 -1.27 7.62
CA LYS A 69 -20.92 0.17 7.45
C LYS A 69 -20.50 0.83 8.75
N GLN A 70 -19.86 1.98 8.65
CA GLN A 70 -19.56 2.81 9.81
C GLN A 70 -20.84 3.10 10.59
N GLY A 71 -20.82 2.83 11.89
CA GLY A 71 -21.97 3.01 12.78
C GLY A 71 -22.87 1.78 12.91
N ASP A 72 -22.66 0.70 12.14
CA ASP A 72 -23.45 -0.53 12.30
C ASP A 72 -23.18 -1.18 13.66
N ILE A 73 -24.22 -1.69 14.32
CA ILE A 73 -24.11 -2.32 15.64
C ILE A 73 -23.51 -3.72 15.49
N LEU A 74 -22.33 -3.92 16.08
CA LEU A 74 -21.62 -5.20 16.08
C LEU A 74 -21.94 -6.05 17.31
N PHE A 75 -21.98 -5.41 18.48
CA PHE A 75 -22.19 -6.09 19.78
C PHE A 75 -23.14 -5.30 20.67
N HIS A 76 -23.96 -6.03 21.42
CA HIS A 76 -24.74 -5.52 22.54
C HIS A 76 -24.04 -5.88 23.85
N VAL A 77 -23.76 -4.87 24.67
CA VAL A 77 -23.07 -5.02 25.95
C VAL A 77 -23.97 -4.51 27.06
N LYS A 78 -24.06 -5.26 28.16
CA LYS A 78 -24.73 -4.83 29.38
C LYS A 78 -23.70 -4.55 30.45
N SER A 79 -23.66 -3.31 30.91
CA SER A 79 -22.78 -2.87 31.99
C SER A 79 -23.20 -3.44 33.35
N ALA A 80 -22.28 -3.46 34.31
CA ALA A 80 -22.54 -4.00 35.65
C ALA A 80 -23.64 -3.24 36.43
N ASP A 81 -23.90 -1.98 36.08
CA ASP A 81 -24.98 -1.14 36.61
C ASP A 81 -26.34 -1.36 35.90
N GLY A 82 -26.39 -2.27 34.93
CA GLY A 82 -27.58 -2.60 34.17
C GLY A 82 -27.83 -1.70 32.94
N ALA A 83 -26.96 -0.73 32.66
CA ALA A 83 -27.05 0.07 31.43
C ALA A 83 -26.70 -0.79 30.20
N GLU A 84 -27.46 -0.61 29.12
CA GLU A 84 -27.16 -1.24 27.82
C GLU A 84 -26.31 -0.31 26.96
N SER A 85 -25.43 -0.90 26.15
CA SER A 85 -24.46 -0.18 25.35
C SER A 85 -24.06 -0.97 24.12
N ASP A 86 -24.09 -0.29 22.98
CA ASP A 86 -23.68 -0.87 21.71
C ASP A 86 -22.20 -0.59 21.42
N ILE A 87 -21.57 -1.55 20.76
CA ILE A 87 -20.28 -1.40 20.09
C ILE A 87 -20.56 -1.29 18.59
N LEU A 88 -20.13 -0.18 18.00
CA LEU A 88 -20.39 0.15 16.61
C LEU A 88 -19.16 -0.16 15.74
N SER A 89 -19.40 -0.44 14.45
CA SER A 89 -18.33 -0.54 13.47
C SER A 89 -17.67 0.83 13.29
N PRO A 90 -16.34 0.92 13.40
CA PRO A 90 -15.65 2.20 13.29
C PRO A 90 -15.59 2.73 11.85
N GLU A 91 -15.75 1.85 10.85
CA GLU A 91 -15.50 2.15 9.43
C GLU A 91 -16.36 1.23 8.54
N ASN A 92 -16.45 1.57 7.26
CA ASN A 92 -16.99 0.67 6.23
C ASN A 92 -15.98 -0.43 5.91
N GLY A 93 -16.41 -1.69 5.88
CA GLY A 93 -15.50 -2.79 5.69
C GLY A 93 -16.14 -4.18 5.79
N VAL A 94 -15.28 -5.17 5.97
CA VAL A 94 -15.65 -6.57 6.22
C VAL A 94 -15.06 -6.97 7.57
N ILE A 95 -15.84 -7.71 8.36
CA ILE A 95 -15.35 -8.25 9.63
C ILE A 95 -14.32 -9.34 9.33
N SER A 96 -13.05 -9.07 9.60
CA SER A 96 -11.98 -10.06 9.44
C SER A 96 -12.06 -11.12 10.53
N ARG A 97 -12.33 -10.70 11.78
CA ARG A 97 -12.40 -11.61 12.92
C ARG A 97 -13.22 -11.04 14.07
N ILE A 98 -14.01 -11.91 14.70
CA ILE A 98 -14.63 -11.65 16.01
C ILE A 98 -13.72 -12.27 17.09
N MET A 99 -13.34 -11.49 18.09
CA MET A 99 -12.43 -11.91 19.17
C MET A 99 -13.19 -12.26 20.46
N ALA A 100 -14.35 -11.65 20.67
CA ALA A 100 -15.16 -11.85 21.86
C ALA A 100 -16.32 -12.84 21.62
N LYS A 101 -16.79 -13.47 22.69
CA LYS A 101 -17.88 -14.45 22.68
C LYS A 101 -19.10 -13.92 23.45
N PRO A 102 -20.30 -14.49 23.22
CA PRO A 102 -21.42 -14.26 24.12
C PRO A 102 -21.02 -14.59 25.56
N ASP A 103 -21.51 -13.80 26.51
CA ASP A 103 -21.21 -13.89 27.94
C ASP A 103 -19.75 -13.54 28.35
N ASP A 104 -18.90 -13.08 27.42
CA ASP A 104 -17.57 -12.58 27.78
C ASP A 104 -17.68 -11.25 28.56
N GLN A 105 -16.85 -11.13 29.60
CA GLN A 105 -16.68 -9.89 30.35
C GLN A 105 -15.70 -8.96 29.62
N LEU A 106 -16.14 -7.73 29.36
CA LEU A 106 -15.36 -6.68 28.73
C LEU A 106 -14.91 -5.63 29.74
N ALA A 107 -13.70 -5.12 29.50
CA ALA A 107 -13.13 -3.97 30.19
C ALA A 107 -12.73 -2.90 29.16
N PRO A 108 -12.67 -1.62 29.55
CA PRO A 108 -12.19 -0.57 28.67
C PRO A 108 -10.78 -0.89 28.15
N GLY A 109 -10.57 -0.73 26.84
CA GLY A 109 -9.35 -1.08 26.14
C GLY A 109 -9.32 -2.51 25.58
N MET A 110 -10.33 -3.34 25.86
CA MET A 110 -10.35 -4.72 25.37
C MET A 110 -10.77 -4.79 23.88
N PRO A 111 -10.00 -5.48 23.02
CA PRO A 111 -10.37 -5.66 21.63
C PRO A 111 -11.43 -6.75 21.46
N VAL A 112 -12.47 -6.45 20.69
CA VAL A 112 -13.64 -7.33 20.50
C VAL A 112 -13.80 -7.84 19.08
N ALA A 113 -13.32 -7.10 18.09
CA ALA A 113 -13.35 -7.49 16.69
C ALA A 113 -12.25 -6.80 15.89
N VAL A 114 -12.00 -7.28 14.68
CA VAL A 114 -11.15 -6.66 13.67
C VAL A 114 -11.97 -6.44 12.41
N VAL A 115 -12.06 -5.20 11.96
CA VAL A 115 -12.73 -4.80 10.71
C VAL A 115 -11.66 -4.44 9.69
N GLN A 116 -11.68 -5.08 8.53
CA GLN A 116 -10.86 -4.72 7.39
C GLN A 116 -11.59 -3.68 6.55
N LYS A 117 -10.98 -2.53 6.32
CA LYS A 117 -11.54 -1.48 5.46
C LYS A 117 -11.71 -1.98 4.03
N THR A 118 -12.74 -1.47 3.35
CA THR A 118 -13.00 -1.80 1.94
C THR A 118 -11.91 -1.28 1.02
N GLY A 119 -11.36 -0.10 1.27
CA GLY A 119 -10.35 0.52 0.42
C GLY A 119 -8.98 -0.14 0.53
N TYR A 120 -8.29 -0.25 -0.61
CA TYR A 120 -6.91 -0.70 -0.66
C TYR A 120 -5.96 0.49 -0.76
N TYR A 121 -4.72 0.29 -0.33
CA TYR A 121 -3.66 1.26 -0.54
C TYR A 121 -2.37 0.56 -0.94
N ALA A 122 -1.56 1.25 -1.72
CA ALA A 122 -0.18 0.84 -2.00
C ALA A 122 0.76 1.89 -1.40
N GLU A 123 1.81 1.41 -0.75
CA GLU A 123 2.87 2.24 -0.23
C GLU A 123 4.10 2.15 -1.13
N LEU A 124 4.52 3.31 -1.66
CA LEU A 124 5.67 3.44 -2.53
C LEU A 124 6.73 4.31 -1.88
N TYR A 125 7.98 3.91 -2.04
CA TYR A 125 9.12 4.73 -1.66
C TYR A 125 9.58 5.53 -2.85
N VAL A 126 9.50 6.85 -2.74
CA VAL A 126 9.86 7.80 -3.78
C VAL A 126 11.02 8.67 -3.28
N GLN A 127 12.02 8.88 -4.14
CA GLN A 127 13.16 9.74 -3.82
C GLN A 127 12.74 11.21 -3.80
N GLU A 128 13.41 12.03 -3.01
CA GLU A 128 13.18 13.48 -2.95
C GLU A 128 13.29 14.17 -4.31
N GLU A 129 14.21 13.73 -5.18
CA GLU A 129 14.36 14.29 -6.53
C GLU A 129 13.13 14.05 -7.39
N GLU A 130 12.36 12.98 -7.14
CA GLU A 130 11.21 12.56 -7.92
C GLU A 130 9.87 12.96 -7.27
N ILE A 131 9.89 13.38 -6.00
CA ILE A 131 8.65 13.65 -5.25
C ILE A 131 7.86 14.81 -5.83
N HIS A 132 8.52 15.76 -6.49
CA HIS A 132 7.89 16.91 -7.15
C HIS A 132 6.90 16.52 -8.26
N LYS A 133 6.96 15.27 -8.77
CA LYS A 133 6.02 14.75 -9.76
C LYS A 133 4.66 14.37 -9.15
N LEU A 134 4.58 14.27 -7.83
CA LEU A 134 3.44 13.74 -7.08
C LEU A 134 2.90 14.79 -6.10
N ASP A 135 1.60 15.04 -6.19
CA ASP A 135 0.87 15.86 -5.23
C ASP A 135 -0.24 15.05 -4.58
N VAL A 136 -0.60 15.40 -3.35
CA VAL A 136 -1.77 14.82 -2.69
C VAL A 136 -3.03 15.09 -3.50
N ASN A 137 -3.89 14.09 -3.63
CA ASN A 137 -5.07 14.04 -4.50
C ASN A 137 -4.79 13.94 -6.01
N LYS A 138 -3.53 13.86 -6.44
CA LYS A 138 -3.21 13.58 -7.85
C LYS A 138 -3.60 12.14 -8.20
N SER A 139 -4.21 11.97 -9.37
CA SER A 139 -4.53 10.63 -9.89
C SER A 139 -3.28 10.01 -10.54
N VAL A 140 -3.10 8.72 -10.33
CA VAL A 140 -1.93 7.95 -10.79
C VAL A 140 -2.40 6.59 -11.29
N HIS A 141 -1.79 6.10 -12.37
CA HIS A 141 -2.11 4.79 -12.91
C HIS A 141 -1.33 3.71 -12.15
N VAL A 142 -2.05 2.84 -11.45
CA VAL A 142 -1.46 1.72 -10.72
C VAL A 142 -1.56 0.47 -11.58
N ARG A 143 -0.41 -0.13 -11.88
CA ARG A 143 -0.29 -1.35 -12.68
C ARG A 143 -0.09 -2.56 -11.78
N PHE A 144 -0.82 -3.63 -12.06
CA PHE A 144 -0.69 -4.91 -11.36
C PHE A 144 -0.14 -5.97 -12.33
N PRO A 145 1.15 -6.36 -12.25
CA PRO A 145 1.80 -7.23 -13.25
C PRO A 145 1.14 -8.60 -13.43
N TYR A 146 0.49 -9.11 -12.39
CA TYR A 146 -0.16 -10.42 -12.38
C TYR A 146 -1.52 -10.44 -13.09
N LEU A 147 -2.13 -9.28 -13.34
CA LEU A 147 -3.40 -9.18 -14.05
C LEU A 147 -3.17 -9.16 -15.57
N LYS A 148 -3.78 -10.09 -16.30
CA LYS A 148 -3.68 -10.17 -17.76
C LYS A 148 -4.49 -9.03 -18.40
N ARG A 149 -3.84 -8.26 -19.30
CA ARG A 149 -4.33 -7.04 -19.96
C ARG A 149 -4.59 -5.89 -18.98
N SER A 150 -3.56 -5.08 -18.76
CA SER A 150 -3.67 -3.62 -18.59
C SER A 150 -4.82 -3.16 -17.68
N ALA A 151 -4.97 -3.80 -16.52
CA ALA A 151 -5.70 -3.21 -15.41
C ALA A 151 -4.78 -2.14 -14.79
N GLN A 152 -4.54 -1.07 -15.55
CA GLN A 152 -4.21 0.21 -14.94
C GLN A 152 -5.46 0.58 -14.16
N VAL A 153 -5.36 0.54 -12.85
CA VAL A 153 -6.43 0.98 -11.97
C VAL A 153 -6.07 2.38 -11.54
N ASP A 154 -7.02 3.30 -11.67
CA ASP A 154 -6.82 4.67 -11.22
C ASP A 154 -6.69 4.65 -9.68
N GLY A 155 -5.51 5.06 -9.22
CA GLY A 155 -5.22 5.36 -7.84
C GLY A 155 -5.21 6.88 -7.62
N VAL A 156 -5.26 7.27 -6.35
CA VAL A 156 -5.12 8.67 -5.94
C VAL A 156 -4.08 8.74 -4.84
N VAL A 157 -3.15 9.69 -4.94
CA VAL A 157 -2.17 9.94 -3.88
C VAL A 157 -2.91 10.42 -2.62
N ALA A 158 -2.99 9.56 -1.61
CA ALA A 158 -3.71 9.84 -0.37
C ALA A 158 -2.85 10.63 0.63
N SER A 159 -1.55 10.34 0.70
CA SER A 159 -0.63 11.07 1.54
C SER A 159 0.81 10.91 1.08
N ILE A 160 1.63 11.91 1.40
CA ILE A 160 3.08 11.89 1.23
C ILE A 160 3.68 12.20 2.60
N SER A 161 4.55 11.34 3.11
CA SER A 161 5.22 11.52 4.39
C SER A 161 6.71 11.18 4.29
N ALA A 162 7.54 11.75 5.16
CA ALA A 162 8.94 11.34 5.26
C ALA A 162 9.04 9.84 5.61
N ALA A 163 10.05 9.13 5.08
CA ALA A 163 10.31 7.73 5.38
C ALA A 163 11.53 7.57 6.32
N PRO A 164 11.38 7.81 7.63
CA PRO A 164 12.50 7.84 8.59
C PRO A 164 13.23 6.51 8.73
N GLN A 165 12.64 5.37 8.36
CA GLN A 165 13.32 4.07 8.37
C GLN A 165 14.54 4.02 7.43
N PHE A 166 14.63 4.93 6.45
CA PHE A 166 15.78 5.07 5.56
C PHE A 166 16.86 6.04 6.09
N ALA A 167 16.61 6.75 7.20
CA ALA A 167 17.62 7.60 7.84
C ALA A 167 18.85 6.81 8.29
N ASN A 168 18.68 5.52 8.65
CA ASN A 168 19.78 4.64 9.04
C ASN A 168 20.64 4.16 7.85
N LEU A 169 20.09 4.18 6.63
CA LEU A 169 20.85 3.89 5.40
C LEU A 169 21.77 5.04 4.98
N ARG A 170 21.65 6.21 5.63
CA ARG A 170 22.57 7.35 5.46
C ARG A 170 23.94 7.09 6.08
N MET A 171 24.05 6.19 7.08
CA MET A 171 25.28 5.96 7.85
C MET A 171 26.18 4.82 7.33
N THR A 172 25.66 3.91 6.50
CA THR A 172 26.43 2.78 5.95
C THR A 172 26.97 3.02 4.54
N ARG A 173 26.65 4.17 3.91
CA ARG A 173 27.12 4.51 2.57
C ARG A 173 28.48 5.21 2.63
N GLU A 174 29.39 4.75 1.79
CA GLU A 174 30.72 5.34 1.63
C GLU A 174 30.62 6.78 1.10
N ARG A 175 31.60 7.61 1.51
CA ARG A 175 31.72 9.03 1.18
C ARG A 175 31.52 9.27 -0.32
N GLY A 176 30.39 9.86 -0.71
CA GLY A 176 30.15 10.36 -2.08
C GLY A 176 28.81 10.03 -2.71
N GLN A 177 27.97 9.17 -2.11
CA GLN A 177 26.58 9.00 -2.55
C GLN A 177 25.70 10.12 -1.99
N ALA A 178 24.87 10.72 -2.85
CA ALA A 178 23.92 11.78 -2.47
C ALA A 178 23.00 11.32 -1.32
N ASP A 179 22.58 12.26 -0.49
CA ASP A 179 21.63 12.02 0.61
C ASP A 179 20.26 11.68 0.01
N LEU A 180 19.98 10.39 -0.20
CA LEU A 180 18.69 9.97 -0.72
C LEU A 180 17.64 10.07 0.39
N SER A 181 17.08 11.26 0.59
CA SER A 181 15.84 11.39 1.36
C SER A 181 14.74 10.64 0.61
N MET A 182 14.08 9.72 1.31
CA MET A 182 12.96 8.95 0.78
C MET A 182 11.66 9.45 1.40
N PHE A 183 10.62 9.47 0.59
CA PHE A 183 9.26 9.75 0.98
C PHE A 183 8.42 8.49 0.80
N LEU A 184 7.55 8.24 1.78
CA LEU A 184 6.50 7.24 1.71
C LEU A 184 5.28 7.89 1.07
N VAL A 185 4.94 7.44 -0.13
CA VAL A 185 3.75 7.86 -0.86
C VAL A 185 2.71 6.77 -0.72
N ARG A 186 1.59 7.10 -0.07
CA ARG A 186 0.45 6.21 0.06
C ARG A 186 -0.56 6.51 -1.03
N ILE A 187 -0.83 5.52 -1.88
CA ILE A 187 -1.78 5.63 -2.98
C ILE A 187 -3.03 4.84 -2.60
N ALA A 188 -4.17 5.52 -2.52
CA ALA A 188 -5.46 4.86 -2.37
C ALA A 188 -5.88 4.24 -3.71
N VAL A 189 -6.29 2.98 -3.68
CA VAL A 189 -6.76 2.22 -4.84
C VAL A 189 -8.16 1.71 -4.54
N ASN A 190 -9.08 1.95 -5.46
CA ASN A 190 -10.44 1.44 -5.32
C ASN A 190 -10.44 -0.10 -5.35
N SER A 191 -11.16 -0.71 -4.42
CA SER A 191 -11.32 -2.17 -4.38
C SER A 191 -12.06 -2.66 -5.63
N ASN A 192 -11.56 -3.73 -6.23
CA ASN A 192 -12.18 -4.41 -7.37
C ASN A 192 -12.12 -5.94 -7.13
N THR A 193 -13.00 -6.72 -7.75
CA THR A 193 -13.07 -8.19 -7.62
C THR A 193 -11.79 -8.90 -8.06
N ASP A 194 -11.02 -8.26 -8.93
CA ASP A 194 -9.75 -8.79 -9.45
C ASP A 194 -8.55 -8.44 -8.57
N LEU A 195 -8.71 -7.54 -7.59
CA LEU A 195 -7.64 -7.09 -6.71
C LEU A 195 -7.71 -7.81 -5.37
N LEU A 196 -6.57 -8.34 -4.93
CA LEU A 196 -6.41 -8.93 -3.61
C LEU A 196 -5.26 -8.26 -2.87
N PRO A 197 -5.37 -8.04 -1.54
CA PRO A 197 -4.24 -7.64 -0.73
C PRO A 197 -3.07 -8.62 -0.87
N GLY A 198 -1.85 -8.10 -0.90
CA GLY A 198 -0.61 -8.84 -1.15
C GLY A 198 -0.13 -8.79 -2.60
N MET A 199 -0.93 -8.27 -3.54
CA MET A 199 -0.49 -8.08 -4.93
C MET A 199 0.56 -6.97 -5.04
N THR A 200 1.49 -7.11 -5.99
CA THR A 200 2.43 -6.05 -6.34
C THR A 200 1.72 -4.95 -7.12
N ALA A 201 1.80 -3.72 -6.58
CA ALA A 201 1.35 -2.50 -7.23
C ALA A 201 2.57 -1.76 -7.79
N GLU A 202 2.55 -1.40 -9.08
CA GLU A 202 3.59 -0.61 -9.72
C GLU A 202 3.03 0.73 -10.17
N VAL A 203 3.83 1.78 -10.03
CA VAL A 203 3.51 3.11 -10.53
C VAL A 203 4.71 3.63 -11.31
N ASP A 204 4.46 4.05 -12.53
CA ASP A 204 5.47 4.62 -13.42
C ASP A 204 5.47 6.14 -13.26
N LEU A 205 6.50 6.69 -12.63
CA LEU A 205 6.56 8.13 -12.35
C LEU A 205 6.71 8.98 -13.61
N ASP A 206 7.21 8.41 -14.71
CA ASP A 206 7.39 9.14 -15.97
C ASP A 206 6.07 9.30 -16.73
N GLU A 207 5.09 8.42 -16.48
CA GLU A 207 3.73 8.53 -17.05
C GLU A 207 2.86 9.56 -16.31
N ILE A 208 3.33 10.11 -15.19
CA ILE A 208 2.61 11.08 -14.33
C ILE A 208 2.98 12.53 -14.68
N ALA A 209 3.97 12.72 -15.55
CA ALA A 209 4.39 14.03 -16.03
C ALA A 209 3.38 14.57 -17.07
N ASP A 210 2.90 15.80 -16.82
CA ASP A 210 2.16 16.61 -17.78
C ASP A 210 3.04 17.05 -18.97
#